data_AF-A0A7Y2L869-F1
#
_entry.id   AF-A0A7Y2L869-F1
#
_cell.length_a   1.000
_cell.length_b   1.000
_cell.length_c   1.000
_cell.angle_alpha   90.00
_cell.angle_beta   90.00
_cell.angle_gamma   90.00
#
_symmetry.space_group_name_H-M   'P 1'
#
loop_
_entity.id
_entity.type
_entity.pdbx_description
1 polymer ?
#
loop_
_entity_poly.entity_id
_entity_poly.type
_entity_poly.pdbx_seq_one_letter_code
_entity_poly.pdbx_strand_id
1 'polypeptide(L)'
;MIKELEEKILRMLEGEKKRREIALKFLDELGNLLQMVGEDLDNNGDRMFKGTINFTIIPKVYYRYEKHVGKDAVEETGFYFSEDGYPVWGEPLEDIKGEDFWYALKVIIENIPKLVHKLEKEEKVRDKIVSLINLKENA
;
A
#
# COMPACT_ATOMS: atom_id res chain seq x y z
N MET A 1 -1.14 5.49 43.63
CA MET A 1 -2.40 5.33 42.87
C MET A 1 -2.52 6.28 41.67
N ILE A 2 -2.60 7.61 41.82
CA ILE A 2 -2.68 8.53 40.64
C ILE A 2 -1.35 8.56 39.86
N LYS A 3 -0.21 8.71 40.55
CA LYS A 3 1.13 8.71 39.91
C LYS A 3 1.46 7.42 39.16
N GLU A 4 1.08 6.27 39.71
CA GLU A 4 1.32 4.95 39.07
C GLU A 4 0.49 4.78 37.80
N LEU A 5 -0.74 5.33 37.78
CA LEU A 5 -1.60 5.33 36.60
C LEU A 5 -1.05 6.27 35.52
N GLU A 6 -0.60 7.46 35.89
CA GLU A 6 0.06 8.41 34.99
C GLU A 6 1.31 7.80 34.34
N GLU A 7 2.19 7.19 35.12
CA GLU A 7 3.38 6.49 34.63
C GLU A 7 3.04 5.31 33.71
N LYS A 8 1.93 4.62 33.97
CA LYS A 8 1.47 3.53 33.12
C LYS A 8 0.95 4.05 31.78
N ILE A 9 0.16 5.13 31.79
CA ILE A 9 -0.35 5.79 30.58
C ILE A 9 0.81 6.32 29.73
N LEU A 10 1.79 7.00 30.34
CA LEU A 10 2.96 7.53 29.63
C LEU A 10 3.75 6.42 28.92
N ARG A 11 4.01 5.30 29.60
CA ARG A 11 4.69 4.15 28.98
C ARG A 11 3.90 3.55 27.83
N MET A 12 2.58 3.48 27.94
CA MET A 12 1.72 2.99 26.85
C MET A 12 1.79 3.93 25.63
N LEU A 13 1.72 5.25 25.86
CA LEU A 13 1.81 6.26 24.80
C LEU A 13 3.18 6.25 24.11
N GLU A 14 4.27 6.11 24.86
CA GLU A 14 5.61 5.99 24.29
C GLU A 14 5.79 4.72 23.47
N GLY A 15 5.28 3.59 23.97
CA GLY A 15 5.30 2.32 23.25
C GLY A 15 4.53 2.40 21.94
N GLU A 16 3.36 3.05 21.97
CA GLU A 16 2.54 3.28 20.79
C GLU A 16 3.22 4.18 19.76
N LYS A 17 3.82 5.28 20.21
CA LYS A 17 4.58 6.19 19.34
C LYS A 17 5.72 5.47 18.62
N LYS A 18 6.48 4.64 19.33
CA LYS A 18 7.58 3.85 18.74
C LYS A 18 7.06 2.83 17.72
N ARG A 19 5.98 2.12 18.02
CA ARG A 19 5.37 1.18 17.07
C ARG A 19 4.89 1.89 15.81
N ARG A 20 4.23 3.03 15.96
CA ARG A 20 3.74 3.83 14.82
C ARG A 20 4.90 4.31 13.96
N GLU A 21 5.99 4.79 14.56
CA GLU A 21 7.17 5.23 13.81
C GLU A 21 7.77 4.09 12.96
N ILE A 22 7.88 2.88 13.51
CA ILE A 22 8.34 1.70 12.79
C ILE A 22 7.39 1.36 11.63
N ALA A 23 6.08 1.40 11.89
CA ALA A 23 5.07 1.12 10.87
C ALA A 23 5.13 2.12 9.70
N LEU A 24 5.30 3.42 9.98
CA LEU A 24 5.42 4.45 8.95
C LEU A 24 6.69 4.28 8.12
N LYS A 25 7.83 3.95 8.74
CA LYS A 25 9.07 3.62 8.02
C LYS A 25 8.90 2.41 7.10
N PHE A 26 8.22 1.38 7.60
CA PHE A 26 7.88 0.21 6.79
C PHE A 26 7.00 0.57 5.59
N LEU A 27 5.98 1.42 5.79
CA LEU A 27 5.11 1.88 4.69
C LEU A 27 5.90 2.72 3.67
N ASP A 28 6.83 3.57 4.10
CA ASP A 28 7.69 4.33 3.19
C ASP A 28 8.57 3.41 2.32
N GLU A 29 9.26 2.45 2.94
CA GLU A 29 10.06 1.45 2.23
C GLU A 29 9.21 0.61 1.25
N LEU A 30 8.05 0.14 1.70
CA LEU A 30 7.13 -0.62 0.84
C LEU A 30 6.59 0.25 -0.30
N GLY A 31 6.27 1.52 -0.04
CA GLY A 31 5.80 2.46 -1.05
C GLY A 31 6.83 2.65 -2.16
N ASN A 32 8.09 2.86 -1.80
CA ASN A 32 9.19 2.97 -2.77
C ASN A 32 9.29 1.73 -3.69
N LEU A 33 9.13 0.53 -3.14
CA LEU A 33 9.10 -0.70 -3.93
C LEU A 33 7.87 -0.78 -4.83
N LEU A 34 6.68 -0.50 -4.29
CA LEU A 34 5.42 -0.54 -5.05
C LEU A 34 5.39 0.50 -6.16
N GLN A 35 6.07 1.64 -6.01
CA GLN A 35 6.19 2.63 -7.07
C GLN A 35 6.92 2.09 -8.31
N MET A 36 7.88 1.18 -8.14
CA MET A 36 8.66 0.59 -9.23
C MET A 36 7.86 -0.43 -10.06
N VAL A 37 6.90 -1.10 -9.43
CA VAL A 37 6.10 -2.19 -10.02
C VAL A 37 4.60 -1.84 -10.08
N GLY A 38 4.28 -0.56 -9.89
CA GLY A 38 2.90 -0.13 -9.66
C GLY A 38 1.98 -0.42 -10.83
N GLU A 39 2.46 -0.19 -12.05
CA GLU A 39 1.71 -0.45 -13.28
C GLU A 39 1.43 -1.95 -13.47
N ASP A 40 2.41 -2.81 -13.19
CA ASP A 40 2.26 -4.27 -13.25
C ASP A 40 1.24 -4.76 -12.20
N LEU A 41 1.27 -4.14 -11.01
CA LEU A 41 0.38 -4.48 -9.91
C LEU A 41 -1.00 -3.85 -9.99
N ASP A 42 -1.22 -2.81 -10.81
CA ASP A 42 -2.52 -2.16 -10.96
C ASP A 42 -3.60 -3.22 -11.23
N ASN A 43 -4.61 -3.19 -10.37
CA ASN A 43 -5.72 -4.13 -10.38
C ASN A 43 -7.07 -3.43 -10.54
N ASN A 44 -7.07 -2.17 -11.00
CA ASN A 44 -8.28 -1.46 -11.38
C ASN A 44 -8.55 -1.60 -12.88
N GLY A 45 -9.70 -2.19 -13.20
CA GLY A 45 -10.25 -2.16 -14.55
C GLY A 45 -10.88 -0.80 -14.93
N ASP A 46 -11.06 0.09 -13.95
CA ASP A 46 -11.67 1.41 -14.14
C ASP A 46 -10.60 2.49 -14.30
N ARG A 47 -10.68 3.25 -15.39
CA ARG A 47 -9.78 4.38 -15.67
C ARG A 47 -9.81 5.45 -14.59
N MET A 48 -10.94 5.61 -13.87
CA MET A 48 -11.05 6.55 -12.77
C MET A 48 -10.09 6.24 -11.62
N PHE A 49 -9.73 4.96 -11.47
CA PHE A 49 -8.90 4.45 -10.38
C PHE A 49 -7.50 4.03 -10.84
N LYS A 50 -7.16 4.30 -12.11
CA LYS A 50 -5.81 4.07 -12.62
C LYS A 50 -4.77 4.71 -11.70
N GLY A 51 -3.64 4.04 -11.54
CA GLY A 51 -2.57 4.54 -10.69
C GLY A 51 -2.67 4.05 -9.25
N THR A 52 -3.47 3.00 -8.99
CA THR A 52 -3.65 2.45 -7.63
C THR A 52 -3.56 0.93 -7.56
N ILE A 53 -3.01 0.45 -6.45
CA ILE A 53 -2.97 -0.96 -6.05
C ILE A 53 -3.93 -1.13 -4.88
N ASN A 54 -5.00 -1.92 -5.06
CA ASN A 54 -5.98 -2.19 -4.00
C ASN A 54 -5.55 -3.35 -3.09
N PHE A 55 -5.59 -3.13 -1.78
CA PHE A 55 -5.38 -4.18 -0.77
C PHE A 55 -6.71 -4.75 -0.25
N THR A 56 -7.79 -3.96 -0.23
CA THR A 56 -9.16 -4.40 0.15
C THR A 56 -10.23 -3.86 -0.79
N ILE A 57 -11.45 -4.40 -0.64
CA ILE A 57 -12.62 -4.01 -1.42
C ILE A 57 -13.40 -2.89 -0.73
N ILE A 58 -13.87 -3.05 0.52
CA ILE A 58 -14.51 -2.00 1.34
C ILE A 58 -14.33 -2.35 2.85
N PRO A 59 -13.93 -1.41 3.73
CA PRO A 59 -13.34 -0.10 3.40
C PRO A 59 -12.03 -0.30 2.62
N LYS A 60 -11.67 0.66 1.76
CA LYS A 60 -10.52 0.51 0.87
C LYS A 60 -9.24 0.98 1.51
N VAL A 61 -8.29 0.05 1.61
CA VAL A 61 -6.88 0.34 1.80
C VAL A 61 -6.22 0.18 0.44
N TYR A 62 -5.55 1.23 -0.03
CA TYR A 62 -4.90 1.22 -1.32
C TYR A 62 -3.58 1.97 -1.30
N TYR A 63 -2.70 1.65 -2.25
CA TYR A 63 -1.50 2.42 -2.52
C TYR A 63 -1.68 3.15 -3.85
N ARG A 64 -1.42 4.46 -3.87
CA ARG A 64 -1.34 5.26 -5.10
C ARG A 64 0.11 5.36 -5.54
N TYR A 65 0.42 4.82 -6.71
CA TYR A 65 1.76 4.86 -7.29
C TYR A 65 1.92 5.98 -8.34
N GLU A 66 0.81 6.57 -8.80
CA GLU A 66 0.78 7.68 -9.74
C GLU A 66 -0.11 8.81 -9.20
N LYS A 67 0.42 10.04 -9.17
CA LYS A 67 -0.30 11.25 -8.72
C LYS A 67 -1.63 11.40 -9.45
N HIS A 68 -2.69 11.67 -8.69
CA HIS A 68 -4.02 11.92 -9.22
C HIS A 68 -4.43 13.38 -9.02
N VAL A 69 -4.91 14.02 -10.09
CA VAL A 69 -5.28 15.43 -10.10
C VAL A 69 -6.74 15.54 -10.50
N GLY A 70 -7.56 15.99 -9.57
CA GLY A 70 -8.97 16.34 -9.78
C GLY A 70 -9.10 17.82 -10.10
N LYS A 71 -10.35 18.29 -10.18
CA LYS A 71 -10.65 19.69 -10.42
C LYS A 71 -10.17 20.61 -9.28
N ASP A 72 -10.38 20.17 -8.04
CA ASP A 72 -10.17 20.96 -6.83
C ASP A 72 -9.31 20.22 -5.78
N ALA A 73 -8.75 19.06 -6.13
CA ALA A 73 -8.00 18.20 -5.23
C ALA A 73 -6.82 17.51 -5.94
N VAL A 74 -5.78 17.21 -5.17
CA VAL A 74 -4.62 16.44 -5.62
C VAL A 74 -4.32 15.35 -4.60
N GLU A 75 -4.16 14.13 -5.07
CA GLU A 75 -3.77 12.98 -4.27
C GLU A 75 -2.39 12.54 -4.75
N GLU A 76 -1.39 12.72 -3.88
CA GLU A 76 -0.01 12.36 -4.17
C GLU A 76 0.19 10.84 -4.01
N THR A 77 1.37 10.35 -4.37
CA THR A 77 1.71 8.94 -4.16
C THR A 77 1.78 8.60 -2.68
N GLY A 78 1.26 7.44 -2.28
CA GLY A 78 1.24 7.04 -0.87
C GLY A 78 0.17 5.99 -0.55
N PHE A 79 0.09 5.62 0.73
CA PHE A 79 -0.95 4.74 1.23
C PHE A 79 -2.15 5.53 1.73
N TYR A 80 -3.34 5.06 1.38
CA TYR A 80 -4.59 5.72 1.69
C TYR A 80 -5.64 4.76 2.24
N PHE A 81 -6.54 5.32 3.04
CA PHE A 81 -7.74 4.68 3.53
C PHE A 81 -8.95 5.45 3.04
N SER A 82 -9.94 4.74 2.53
CA SER A 82 -11.19 5.30 2.07
C SER A 82 -12.34 4.58 2.76
N GLU A 83 -13.12 5.35 3.53
CA GLU A 83 -14.33 4.87 4.18
C GLU A 83 -15.46 4.59 3.18
N ASP A 84 -15.52 5.36 2.09
CA ASP A 84 -16.53 5.24 1.04
C ASP A 84 -16.27 4.08 0.06
N GLY A 85 -15.12 3.41 0.17
CA GLY A 85 -14.79 2.22 -0.59
C GLY A 85 -14.24 2.49 -2.01
N TYR A 86 -13.91 3.74 -2.33
CA TYR A 86 -13.30 4.11 -3.59
C TYR A 86 -11.78 4.33 -3.46
N PRO A 87 -10.96 3.79 -4.37
CA PRO A 87 -9.50 3.91 -4.28
C PRO A 87 -9.01 5.23 -4.86
N VAL A 88 -9.63 6.32 -4.42
CA VAL A 88 -9.34 7.69 -4.82
C VAL A 88 -9.96 8.63 -3.80
N TRP A 89 -9.29 9.74 -3.53
CA TRP A 89 -9.68 10.74 -2.54
C TRP A 89 -9.77 10.22 -1.11
N GLY A 90 -8.91 9.26 -0.76
CA GLY A 90 -8.78 8.72 0.58
C GLY A 90 -7.97 9.62 1.52
N GLU A 91 -8.01 9.30 2.81
CA GLU A 91 -7.15 9.92 3.82
C GLU A 91 -5.77 9.25 3.81
N PRO A 92 -4.65 10.01 3.77
CA PRO A 92 -3.31 9.46 3.90
C PRO A 92 -3.16 8.64 5.19
N LEU A 93 -2.59 7.44 5.11
CA LEU A 93 -2.43 6.56 6.29
C LEU A 93 -1.58 7.21 7.40
N GLU A 94 -0.69 8.12 7.05
CA GLU A 94 0.13 8.86 8.01
C GLU A 94 -0.68 9.82 8.90
N ASP A 95 -1.87 10.23 8.46
CA ASP A 95 -2.77 11.11 9.19
C ASP A 95 -3.80 10.33 10.03
N ILE A 96 -4.09 9.09 9.66
CA ILE A 96 -5.04 8.20 10.34
C ILE A 96 -4.51 7.75 11.70
N LYS A 97 -5.36 7.76 12.73
CA LYS A 97 -4.99 7.46 14.12
C LYS A 97 -5.71 6.23 14.65
N GLY A 98 -5.14 5.65 15.71
CA GLY A 98 -5.82 4.62 16.49
C GLY A 98 -6.04 3.32 15.73
N GLU A 99 -7.20 2.72 15.93
CA GLU A 99 -7.54 1.38 15.43
C GLU A 99 -7.54 1.30 13.89
N ASP A 100 -8.03 2.32 13.21
CA ASP A 100 -8.12 2.33 11.74
C ASP A 100 -6.74 2.27 11.07
N PHE A 101 -5.75 2.95 11.65
CA PHE A 101 -4.36 2.87 11.18
C PHE A 101 -3.83 1.43 11.29
N TRP A 102 -4.04 0.78 12.44
CA TRP A 102 -3.56 -0.58 12.67
C TRP A 102 -4.31 -1.61 11.84
N TYR A 103 -5.61 -1.40 11.60
CA TYR A 103 -6.40 -2.18 10.68
C TYR A 103 -5.83 -2.08 9.25
N ALA A 104 -5.61 -0.86 8.76
CA ALA A 104 -5.08 -0.64 7.42
C ALA A 104 -3.68 -1.26 7.24
N LEU A 105 -2.80 -1.09 8.23
CA LEU A 105 -1.46 -1.71 8.23
C LEU A 105 -1.55 -3.24 8.19
N LYS A 106 -2.41 -3.84 9.00
CA LYS A 106 -2.62 -5.30 9.02
C LYS A 106 -3.07 -5.79 7.65
N VAL A 107 -4.05 -5.12 7.06
CA VAL A 107 -4.56 -5.42 5.71
C VAL A 107 -3.45 -5.38 4.67
N ILE A 108 -2.57 -4.37 4.73
CA ILE A 108 -1.43 -4.25 3.81
C ILE A 108 -0.52 -5.47 3.95
N ILE A 109 -0.09 -5.78 5.17
CA ILE A 109 0.82 -6.89 5.46
C ILE A 109 0.24 -8.23 5.00
N GLU A 110 -1.04 -8.48 5.27
CA GLU A 110 -1.71 -9.74 4.90
C GLU A 110 -1.84 -9.95 3.37
N ASN A 111 -1.79 -8.87 2.59
CA ASN A 111 -1.92 -8.94 1.13
C ASN A 111 -0.57 -8.90 0.39
N ILE A 112 0.55 -8.56 1.05
CA ILE A 112 1.90 -8.59 0.45
C ILE A 112 2.20 -9.93 -0.24
N PRO A 113 1.93 -11.11 0.36
CA PRO A 113 2.21 -12.39 -0.31
C PRO A 113 1.48 -12.55 -1.64
N LYS A 114 0.26 -11.98 -1.77
CA LYS A 114 -0.50 -12.04 -3.03
C LYS A 114 0.13 -11.16 -4.10
N LEU A 115 0.63 -9.97 -3.73
CA LEU A 115 1.34 -9.08 -4.65
C LEU A 115 2.63 -9.73 -5.14
N VAL A 116 3.43 -10.31 -4.24
CA VAL A 116 4.65 -11.05 -4.59
C VAL A 116 4.34 -12.20 -5.54
N HIS A 117 3.31 -12.99 -5.25
CA HIS A 117 2.92 -14.10 -6.12
C HIS A 117 2.49 -13.64 -7.53
N LYS A 118 1.82 -12.48 -7.64
CA LYS A 118 1.46 -11.90 -8.95
C LYS A 118 2.72 -11.53 -9.75
N LEU A 119 3.68 -10.86 -9.13
CA LEU A 119 4.95 -10.47 -9.76
C LEU A 119 5.76 -11.69 -10.21
N GLU A 120 5.94 -12.70 -9.35
CA GLU A 120 6.65 -13.93 -9.70
C GLU A 120 5.99 -14.67 -10.89
N LYS A 121 4.66 -14.62 -10.98
CA LYS A 121 3.93 -15.22 -12.10
C LYS A 121 4.20 -14.47 -13.40
N GLU A 122 4.19 -13.14 -13.35
CA GLU A 122 4.49 -12.30 -14.51
C GLU A 122 5.94 -12.47 -14.98
N GLU A 123 6.89 -12.56 -14.05
CA GLU A 123 8.30 -12.85 -14.34
C GLU A 123 8.46 -14.20 -15.06
N LYS A 124 7.84 -15.29 -14.56
CA LYS A 124 7.87 -16.60 -15.22
C LYS A 124 7.29 -16.57 -16.64
N VAL A 125 6.23 -15.79 -16.86
CA VAL A 125 5.65 -15.62 -18.20
C VAL A 125 6.61 -14.85 -19.09
N ARG A 126 7.22 -13.77 -18.59
CA ARG A 126 8.22 -12.97 -19.29
C ARG A 126 9.42 -13.83 -19.72
N ASP A 127 9.99 -14.62 -18.82
CA ASP A 127 11.13 -15.50 -19.13
C ASP A 127 10.81 -16.48 -20.25
N LYS A 128 9.59 -17.05 -20.22
CA LYS A 128 9.12 -17.93 -21.27
C LYS A 128 9.03 -17.20 -22.62
N ILE A 129 8.50 -15.98 -22.65
CA ILE A 129 8.44 -15.17 -23.88
C ILE A 129 9.85 -14.87 -24.42
N VAL A 130 10.78 -14.45 -23.56
CA VAL A 130 12.17 -14.16 -23.95
C VAL A 130 12.84 -15.41 -24.53
N SER A 131 12.63 -16.58 -23.92
CA SER A 131 13.18 -17.84 -24.45
C SER A 131 12.71 -18.16 -25.88
N LEU A 132 11.47 -17.83 -26.21
CA LEU A 132 10.90 -18.04 -27.55
C LEU A 132 11.53 -17.13 -28.62
N ILE A 133 11.96 -15.93 -28.23
CA ILE A 133 12.66 -15.00 -29.12
C ILE A 133 14.07 -15.51 -29.39
N ASN A 134 14.80 -15.88 -28.34
CA ASN A 134 16.18 -16.36 -28.45
C ASN A 134 16.31 -17.68 -29.24
N LEU A 135 15.24 -18.49 -29.28
CA LEU A 135 15.18 -19.69 -30.13
C LEU A 135 15.10 -19.36 -31.63
N LYS A 136 14.57 -18.20 -32.01
CA LYS A 136 14.46 -17.77 -33.41
C LYS A 136 15.73 -17.11 -33.96
N GLU A 137 16.59 -16.57 -33.10
CA GLU A 137 17.86 -15.96 -33.53
C GLU A 137 18.97 -16.98 -33.77
N ASN A 138 18.81 -18.22 -33.27
CA ASN A 138 19.77 -19.32 -33.40
C ASN A 138 19.32 -20.42 -34.39
N ALA A 139 18.23 -20.19 -35.14
CA ALA A 139 17.68 -21.10 -36.16
C ALA A 139 17.73 -20.44 -37.54
#